data_AF-A0A1L5NMC1-F1
#
_entry.id   AF-A0A1L5NMC1-F1
#
_cell.length_a   1.000
_cell.length_b   1.000
_cell.length_c   1.000
_cell.angle_alpha   90.00
_cell.angle_beta   90.00
_cell.angle_gamma   90.00
#
_symmetry.space_group_name_H-M   'P 1'
#
loop_
_entity.id
_entity.type
_entity.pdbx_description
1 polymer ?
#
loop_
_entity_poly.entity_id
_entity_poly.type
_entity_poly.pdbx_seq_one_letter_code
_entity_poly.pdbx_strand_id
1 'polypeptide(L)'
;MDILKFQITSRREFERLKSCDSATLTDLERADRFIYLQKPAFGGKVEGQNFGVETTGRARFNLTRLARLLEDVHERLAGVAIENLDWLYLDPPYFGSEGDYGKTLFGREQFEVTAEPSVASKATPFCPATTFRRSAMYSALPSQKRN
;
A
#
# COMPACT_ATOMS: atom_id res chain seq x y z
N MET A 1 -4.97 -20.83 8.80
CA MET A 1 -3.59 -20.58 9.29
C MET A 1 -2.72 -21.83 9.30
N ASP A 2 -3.15 -22.97 8.73
CA ASP A 2 -2.32 -24.18 8.73
C ASP A 2 -1.17 -24.13 7.71
N ILE A 3 -1.34 -23.39 6.60
CA ILE A 3 -0.36 -23.27 5.52
C ILE A 3 0.91 -22.55 6.00
N LEU A 4 0.75 -21.52 6.82
CA LEU A 4 1.88 -20.73 7.34
C LEU A 4 2.51 -21.32 8.60
N LYS A 5 1.85 -22.23 9.34
CA LYS A 5 2.20 -22.63 10.71
C LYS A 5 3.64 -23.14 10.92
N PHE A 6 4.24 -23.74 9.90
CA PHE A 6 5.61 -24.28 9.96
C PHE A 6 6.57 -23.54 9.01
N GLN A 7 6.16 -22.41 8.45
CA GLN A 7 7.01 -21.63 7.56
C GLN A 7 8.11 -20.90 8.32
N ILE A 8 9.35 -21.13 7.90
CA ILE A 8 10.53 -20.44 8.40
C ILE A 8 10.93 -19.34 7.43
N THR A 9 11.47 -18.24 7.95
CA THR A 9 12.01 -17.19 7.08
C THR A 9 13.22 -17.75 6.33
N SER A 10 13.12 -17.88 5.00
CA SER A 10 14.26 -18.27 4.18
C SER A 10 14.28 -17.53 2.85
N ARG A 11 15.50 -17.24 2.36
CA ARG A 11 15.70 -16.61 1.05
C ARG A 11 15.18 -17.48 -0.07
N ARG A 12 15.43 -18.80 0.00
CA ARG A 12 14.94 -19.75 -1.02
C ARG A 12 13.42 -19.70 -1.13
N GLU A 13 12.71 -19.72 -0.01
CA GLU A 13 11.25 -19.68 0.00
C GLU A 13 10.71 -18.32 -0.46
N PHE A 14 11.40 -17.24 -0.10
CA PHE A 14 11.06 -15.91 -0.60
C PHE A 14 11.12 -15.84 -2.13
N GLU A 15 12.22 -16.29 -2.74
CA GLU A 15 12.34 -16.27 -4.20
C GLU A 15 11.32 -17.22 -4.86
N ARG A 16 11.07 -18.41 -4.27
CA ARG A 16 10.06 -19.37 -4.75
C ARG A 16 8.66 -18.77 -4.75
N LEU A 17 8.25 -18.11 -3.66
CA LEU A 17 6.94 -17.47 -3.55
C LEU A 17 6.86 -16.24 -4.45
N LYS A 18 7.95 -15.48 -4.58
CA LYS A 18 8.02 -14.33 -5.48
C LYS A 18 7.83 -14.75 -6.95
N SER A 19 8.45 -15.86 -7.38
CA SER A 19 8.30 -16.40 -8.74
C SER A 19 6.98 -17.15 -8.99
N CYS A 20 6.22 -17.46 -7.95
CA CYS A 20 4.94 -18.14 -8.08
C CYS A 20 3.91 -17.22 -8.73
N ASP A 21 3.24 -17.73 -9.76
CA ASP A 21 2.13 -17.03 -10.41
C ASP A 21 0.96 -16.93 -9.44
N SER A 22 0.54 -15.70 -9.13
CA SER A 22 -0.60 -15.47 -8.24
C SER A 22 -1.93 -15.91 -8.85
N ALA A 23 -2.03 -15.98 -10.18
CA ALA A 23 -3.29 -16.36 -10.85
C ALA A 23 -3.65 -17.83 -10.60
N THR A 24 -2.69 -18.68 -10.21
CA THR A 24 -2.94 -20.10 -9.93
C THR A 24 -3.24 -20.37 -8.45
N LEU A 25 -3.31 -19.34 -7.61
CA LEU A 25 -3.49 -19.46 -6.16
C LEU A 25 -4.90 -19.05 -5.75
N THR A 26 -5.41 -19.70 -4.70
CA THR A 26 -6.63 -19.26 -4.01
C THR A 26 -6.42 -17.92 -3.31
N ASP A 27 -7.51 -17.24 -2.94
CA ASP A 27 -7.45 -15.95 -2.25
C ASP A 27 -6.68 -16.01 -0.93
N LEU A 28 -6.88 -17.10 -0.17
CA LEU A 28 -6.16 -17.33 1.08
C LEU A 28 -4.66 -17.54 0.84
N GLU A 29 -4.29 -18.32 -0.17
CA GLU A 29 -2.88 -18.53 -0.53
C GLU A 29 -2.23 -17.24 -1.05
N ARG A 30 -2.97 -16.42 -1.79
CA ARG A 30 -2.51 -15.09 -2.23
C ARG A 30 -2.29 -14.15 -1.04
N ALA A 31 -3.20 -14.15 -0.06
CA ALA A 31 -3.06 -13.36 1.17
C ALA A 31 -1.86 -13.83 2.01
N ASP A 32 -1.69 -15.14 2.18
CA ASP A 32 -0.55 -15.73 2.90
C ASP A 32 0.78 -15.40 2.21
N ARG A 33 0.82 -15.55 0.86
CA ARG A 33 1.97 -15.15 0.04
C ARG A 33 2.28 -13.67 0.20
N PHE A 34 1.27 -12.80 0.14
CA PHE A 34 1.44 -11.35 0.31
C PHE A 34 2.09 -11.02 1.66
N ILE A 35 1.54 -11.54 2.76
CA ILE A 35 2.08 -11.30 4.10
C ILE A 35 3.52 -11.84 4.23
N TYR A 36 3.78 -13.04 3.70
CA TYR A 36 5.12 -13.63 3.74
C TYR A 36 6.15 -12.82 2.96
N LEU A 37 5.80 -12.27 1.78
CA LEU A 37 6.72 -11.45 1.00
C LEU A 37 6.90 -10.05 1.61
N GLN A 38 5.83 -9.47 2.14
CA GLN A 38 5.81 -8.10 2.67
C GLN A 38 6.68 -7.91 3.92
N LYS A 39 6.69 -8.88 4.84
CA LYS A 39 7.45 -8.79 6.11
C LYS A 39 8.98 -8.77 5.94
N PRO A 40 9.61 -9.67 5.17
CA PRO A 40 11.05 -9.67 4.92
C PRO A 40 11.47 -8.68 3.82
N ALA A 41 10.56 -8.18 2.99
CA ALA A 41 10.89 -7.19 1.97
C ALA A 41 11.42 -5.89 2.59
N PHE A 42 12.51 -5.36 2.02
CA PHE A 42 13.05 -4.07 2.46
C PHE A 42 12.03 -2.95 2.24
N GLY A 43 11.73 -2.20 3.31
CA GLY A 43 10.78 -1.08 3.28
C GLY A 43 9.32 -1.48 3.00
N GLY A 44 8.98 -2.77 3.04
CA GLY A 44 7.62 -3.22 2.72
C GLY A 44 7.15 -2.78 1.34
N LYS A 45 8.03 -2.81 0.34
CA LYS A 45 7.63 -2.49 -1.02
C LYS A 45 6.75 -3.61 -1.59
N VAL A 46 5.74 -3.26 -2.38
CA VAL A 46 4.93 -4.25 -3.11
C VAL A 46 5.57 -4.56 -4.47
N GLU A 47 6.17 -3.55 -5.10
CA GLU A 47 6.96 -3.67 -6.34
C GLU A 47 8.47 -3.61 -6.04
N GLY A 48 9.29 -4.34 -6.81
CA GLY A 48 10.74 -4.35 -6.62
C GLY A 48 11.19 -4.97 -5.28
N GLN A 49 10.42 -5.93 -4.78
CA GLN A 49 10.68 -6.63 -3.52
C GLN A 49 12.02 -7.35 -3.52
N ASN A 50 12.85 -7.07 -2.51
CA ASN A 50 14.13 -7.73 -2.28
C ASN A 50 14.14 -8.35 -0.87
N PHE A 51 14.72 -9.53 -0.72
CA PHE A 51 14.85 -10.17 0.59
C PHE A 51 15.78 -9.36 1.50
N GLY A 52 15.19 -8.75 2.53
CA GLY A 52 15.90 -7.97 3.53
C GLY A 52 16.61 -8.87 4.54
N VAL A 53 17.93 -8.73 4.63
CA VAL A 53 18.74 -9.40 5.65
C VAL A 53 18.85 -8.46 6.85
N GLU A 54 18.47 -8.95 8.03
CA GLU A 54 18.72 -8.24 9.29
C GLU A 54 20.05 -8.74 9.86
N THR A 55 21.01 -7.83 10.09
CA THR A 55 22.36 -8.18 10.58
C THR A 55 22.47 -8.20 12.10
N THR A 56 21.60 -7.46 12.80
CA THR A 56 21.66 -7.27 14.26
C THR A 56 20.48 -7.89 15.01
N GLY A 57 19.43 -8.30 14.29
CA GLY A 57 18.15 -8.68 14.86
C GLY A 57 17.66 -10.06 14.44
N ARG A 58 16.46 -10.40 14.90
CA ARG A 58 15.78 -11.64 14.55
C ARG A 58 15.22 -11.56 13.12
N ALA A 59 14.95 -12.73 12.53
CA ALA A 59 14.26 -12.81 11.24
C ALA A 59 12.95 -11.99 11.24
N ARG A 60 12.69 -11.30 10.13
CA ARG A 60 11.57 -10.37 9.97
C ARG A 60 10.20 -11.05 9.93
N PHE A 61 10.15 -12.34 9.58
CA PHE A 61 8.91 -13.12 9.58
C PHE A 61 8.90 -14.13 10.74
N ASN A 62 7.92 -13.98 11.62
CA ASN A 62 7.72 -14.84 12.79
C ASN A 62 6.22 -15.02 13.02
N LEU A 63 5.77 -16.28 12.96
CA LEU A 63 4.35 -16.63 13.01
C LEU A 63 3.71 -16.36 14.36
N THR A 64 4.43 -16.57 15.46
CA THR A 64 3.91 -16.29 16.81
C THR A 64 3.58 -14.81 16.99
N ARG A 65 4.37 -13.91 16.36
CA ARG A 65 4.07 -12.48 16.35
C ARG A 65 2.98 -12.12 15.35
N LEU A 66 2.98 -12.78 14.19
CA LEU A 66 1.99 -12.54 13.14
C LEU A 66 0.58 -12.94 13.59
N ALA A 67 0.43 -14.06 14.31
CA ALA A 67 -0.86 -14.52 14.82
C ALA A 67 -1.50 -13.46 15.73
N ARG A 68 -0.76 -12.93 16.70
CA ARG A 68 -1.22 -11.84 17.57
C ARG A 68 -1.60 -10.58 16.80
N LEU A 69 -0.76 -10.18 15.84
CA LEU A 69 -1.07 -9.02 15.00
C LEU A 69 -2.38 -9.20 14.22
N LEU A 70 -2.65 -10.41 13.74
CA LEU A 70 -3.88 -10.70 13.00
C LEU A 70 -5.10 -10.77 13.92
N GLU A 71 -4.95 -11.22 15.16
CA GLU A 71 -5.99 -11.12 16.20
C GLU A 71 -6.33 -9.65 16.48
N ASP A 72 -5.32 -8.79 16.73
CA ASP A 72 -5.52 -7.36 16.96
C ASP A 72 -6.23 -6.67 15.78
N VAL A 73 -5.82 -7.01 14.55
CA VAL A 73 -6.44 -6.49 13.31
C VAL A 73 -7.87 -6.97 13.18
N HIS A 74 -8.13 -8.26 13.48
CA HIS A 74 -9.48 -8.82 13.43
C HIS A 74 -10.41 -8.12 14.42
N GLU A 75 -10.00 -7.94 15.67
CA GLU A 75 -10.79 -7.24 16.68
C GLU A 75 -11.11 -5.80 16.26
N ARG A 76 -10.12 -5.09 15.72
CA ARG A 76 -10.29 -3.72 15.24
C ARG A 76 -11.24 -3.62 14.03
N LEU A 77 -11.21 -4.60 13.14
CA LEU A 77 -11.99 -4.61 11.89
C LEU A 77 -13.33 -5.34 12.01
N ALA A 78 -13.64 -5.97 13.14
CA ALA A 78 -14.84 -6.79 13.33
C ALA A 78 -16.16 -6.05 13.04
N GLY A 79 -16.17 -4.72 13.19
CA GLY A 79 -17.33 -3.86 12.91
C GLY A 79 -17.28 -3.11 11.57
N VAL A 80 -16.34 -3.41 10.68
CA VAL A 80 -16.07 -2.63 9.46
C VAL A 80 -16.44 -3.42 8.22
N ALA A 81 -17.13 -2.77 7.27
CA ALA A 81 -17.32 -3.30 5.91
C ALA A 81 -16.10 -2.96 5.05
N ILE A 82 -15.49 -3.96 4.41
CA ILE A 82 -14.33 -3.79 3.53
C ILE A 82 -14.80 -3.93 2.09
N GLU A 83 -14.59 -2.89 1.29
CA GLU A 83 -14.94 -2.85 -0.12
C GLU A 83 -13.72 -2.53 -0.98
N ASN A 84 -13.62 -3.17 -2.14
CA ASN A 84 -12.61 -2.87 -3.16
C ASN A 84 -13.30 -2.16 -4.33
N LEU A 85 -13.69 -0.90 -4.10
CA LEU A 85 -14.33 -0.04 -5.09
C LEU A 85 -13.38 1.09 -5.48
N ASP A 86 -13.73 1.78 -6.56
CA ASP A 86 -13.08 3.03 -6.92
C ASP A 86 -13.21 4.02 -5.76
N TRP A 87 -12.09 4.65 -5.46
CA TRP A 87 -11.81 5.39 -4.25
C TRP A 87 -12.70 6.63 -4.06
N LEU A 88 -13.12 6.86 -2.80
CA LEU A 88 -13.78 8.08 -2.33
C LEU A 88 -12.98 8.67 -1.14
N TYR A 89 -11.96 9.45 -1.50
CA TYR A 89 -11.22 10.52 -0.78
C TYR A 89 -11.11 10.50 0.76
N LEU A 90 -9.93 10.11 1.29
CA LEU A 90 -9.46 10.52 2.62
C LEU A 90 -7.94 10.70 2.72
N ASP A 91 -7.16 10.00 1.89
CA ASP A 91 -5.69 10.06 1.91
C ASP A 91 -5.09 9.88 0.50
N PRO A 92 -5.20 10.89 -0.38
CA PRO A 92 -4.60 10.80 -1.71
C PRO A 92 -3.06 10.82 -1.63
N PRO A 93 -2.35 10.26 -2.63
CA PRO A 93 -0.89 10.36 -2.69
C PRO A 93 -0.40 11.80 -2.56
N TYR A 94 0.77 12.00 -1.93
CA TYR A 94 1.38 13.32 -1.87
C TYR A 94 1.69 13.84 -3.28
N PHE A 95 1.54 15.15 -3.49
CA PHE A 95 1.85 15.79 -4.77
C PHE A 95 3.32 15.60 -5.15
N GLY A 96 3.59 15.19 -6.39
CA GLY A 96 4.92 14.82 -6.86
C GLY A 96 5.33 13.37 -6.55
N SER A 97 4.51 12.62 -5.81
CA SER A 97 4.67 11.21 -5.45
C SER A 97 3.54 10.35 -6.04
N GLU A 98 2.85 10.83 -7.08
CA GLU A 98 1.65 10.18 -7.63
C GLU A 98 1.96 8.75 -8.15
N GLY A 99 3.19 8.53 -8.60
CA GLY A 99 3.65 7.24 -9.10
C GLY A 99 3.97 6.19 -8.02
N ASP A 100 4.05 6.58 -6.74
CA ASP A 100 4.53 5.68 -5.67
C ASP A 100 3.56 4.53 -5.37
N TYR A 101 2.28 4.72 -5.71
CA TYR A 101 1.23 3.72 -5.55
C TYR A 101 0.87 3.02 -6.86
N GLY A 102 1.32 3.54 -8.01
CA GLY A 102 1.06 3.03 -9.34
C GLY A 102 0.70 4.14 -10.32
N LYS A 103 1.38 4.18 -11.46
CA LYS A 103 1.29 5.30 -12.45
C LYS A 103 -0.10 5.55 -13.02
N THR A 104 -1.00 4.56 -12.93
CA THR A 104 -2.36 4.63 -13.48
C THR A 104 -3.42 4.77 -12.40
N LEU A 105 -3.04 4.76 -11.12
CA LEU A 105 -4.00 4.77 -10.01
C LEU A 105 -4.41 6.18 -9.61
N PHE A 106 -3.50 7.15 -9.73
CA PHE A 106 -3.78 8.53 -9.33
C PHE A 106 -3.18 9.56 -10.29
N GLY A 107 -4.02 10.43 -10.82
CA GLY A 107 -3.67 11.51 -11.74
C GLY A 107 -3.74 12.89 -11.07
N ARG A 108 -3.03 13.88 -11.63
CA ARG A 108 -2.96 15.23 -11.03
C ARG A 108 -4.29 15.96 -11.07
N GLU A 109 -5.07 15.71 -12.11
CA GLU A 109 -6.44 16.20 -12.28
C GLU A 109 -7.35 15.76 -11.13
N GLN A 110 -7.04 14.64 -10.47
CA GLN A 110 -7.85 14.12 -9.39
C GLN A 110 -7.64 14.87 -8.06
N PHE A 111 -6.56 15.65 -7.93
CA PHE A 111 -6.39 16.59 -6.82
C PHE A 111 -7.43 17.71 -6.87
N GLU A 112 -7.80 18.17 -8.08
CA GLU A 112 -8.79 19.23 -8.26
C GLU A 112 -10.20 18.72 -7.91
N VAL A 113 -10.52 17.46 -8.25
CA VAL A 113 -11.78 16.81 -7.84
C VAL A 113 -11.85 16.63 -6.32
N THR A 114 -10.71 16.38 -5.66
CA THR A 114 -10.64 16.32 -4.18
C THR A 114 -10.97 17.67 -3.54
N ALA A 115 -10.68 18.77 -4.26
CA ALA A 115 -10.79 20.14 -3.76
C ALA A 115 -12.21 20.67 -3.78
N GLU A 116 -13.10 19.99 -4.50
CA GLU A 116 -14.48 20.43 -4.61
C GLU A 116 -15.18 20.37 -3.24
N PRO A 117 -15.87 21.46 -2.83
CA PRO A 117 -16.52 21.54 -1.52
C PRO A 117 -17.55 20.43 -1.25
N SER A 118 -18.20 19.92 -2.30
CA SER A 118 -19.15 18.81 -2.26
C SER A 118 -18.49 17.49 -1.80
N VAL A 119 -17.22 17.30 -2.13
CA VAL A 119 -16.41 16.13 -1.77
C VAL A 119 -15.76 16.35 -0.40
N ALA A 120 -15.17 17.53 -0.17
CA ALA A 120 -14.50 17.87 1.09
C ALA A 120 -15.43 17.87 2.32
N SER A 121 -16.75 18.05 2.12
CA SER A 121 -17.74 17.98 3.20
C SER A 121 -17.98 16.56 3.74
N LYS A 122 -17.64 15.52 2.97
CA LYS A 122 -17.84 14.11 3.35
C LYS A 122 -16.68 13.55 4.16
N ALA A 123 -15.48 14.09 3.98
CA ALA A 123 -14.30 13.72 4.74
C ALA A 123 -13.20 14.77 4.66
N THR A 124 -12.43 14.93 5.74
CA THR A 124 -11.29 15.85 5.77
C THR A 124 -10.07 15.17 5.12
N PRO A 125 -9.50 15.70 4.02
CA PRO A 125 -8.33 15.10 3.40
C PRO A 125 -7.11 15.23 4.33
N PHE A 126 -6.40 14.12 4.57
CA PHE A 126 -5.12 14.13 5.29
C PHE A 126 -3.97 14.51 4.35
N CYS A 127 -4.07 15.66 3.68
CA CYS A 127 -2.98 16.18 2.84
C CYS A 127 -2.53 17.54 3.36
N PRO A 128 -1.22 17.78 3.60
CA PRO A 128 -0.72 19.08 4.04
C PRO A 128 -1.16 20.22 3.11
N ALA A 129 -1.61 21.34 3.66
CA ALA A 129 -2.16 22.47 2.89
C ALA A 129 -1.19 23.05 1.84
N THR A 130 0.12 22.83 2.01
CA THR A 130 1.18 23.18 1.04
C THR A 130 1.12 22.38 -0.26
N THR A 131 0.62 21.15 -0.18
CA THR A 131 0.46 20.20 -1.29
C THR A 131 -0.73 20.58 -2.16
N PHE A 132 -1.83 20.98 -1.52
CA PHE A 132 -3.08 21.34 -2.18
C PHE A 132 -3.03 22.70 -2.89
N ARG A 133 -2.47 23.73 -2.22
CA ARG A 133 -2.32 25.07 -2.82
C ARG A 133 -1.38 25.11 -4.02
N ARG A 134 -0.41 24.20 -4.10
CA ARG A 134 0.50 24.13 -5.26
C ARG A 134 -0.19 23.62 -6.53
N SER A 135 -1.12 22.68 -6.41
CA SER A 135 -1.94 22.22 -7.55
C SER A 135 -2.80 23.36 -8.09
N ALA A 136 -3.56 24.04 -7.22
CA ALA A 136 -4.38 25.20 -7.61
C ALA A 136 -3.56 26.40 -8.13
N MET A 137 -2.32 26.60 -7.67
CA MET A 137 -1.41 27.63 -8.22
C MET A 137 -0.80 27.25 -9.57
N TYR A 138 -0.50 25.97 -9.82
CA TYR A 138 0.15 25.54 -11.07
C TYR A 138 -0.83 25.32 -12.23
N SER A 139 -2.10 24.98 -11.98
CA SER A 139 -3.13 24.96 -13.03
C SER A 139 -3.57 26.37 -13.49
N ALA A 140 -3.27 27.40 -12.68
CA ALA A 140 -3.51 28.81 -13.03
C ALA A 140 -2.33 29.48 -13.75
N LEU A 141 -1.18 28.82 -13.92
CA LEU A 141 -0.04 29.38 -14.66
C LEU A 141 -0.10 28.94 -16.12
N PRO A 142 -0.17 29.87 -17.09
CA PRO A 142 -0.15 29.49 -18.50
C PRO A 142 1.15 28.75 -18.80
N SER A 143 1.02 27.60 -19.45
CA SER A 143 2.11 26.74 -19.92
C SER A 143 3.16 27.57 -20.67
N GLN A 144 4.20 28.03 -19.97
CA GLN A 144 5.41 28.52 -20.62
C GLN A 144 6.11 27.32 -21.27
N LYS A 145 5.90 27.20 -22.58
CA LYS A 145 6.73 26.38 -23.47
C LYS A 145 8.20 26.72 -23.20
N ARG A 146 8.94 25.76 -22.68
CA ARG A 146 10.41 25.79 -22.73
C ARG A 146 10.81 25.39 -24.15
N ASN A 147 11.38 26.34 -24.89
CA ASN A 147 12.25 26.08 -26.05
C ASN A 147 13.53 25.39 -25.58
#